data_AF-A0A6B1GGG7-F1
#
_entry.id   AF-A0A6B1GGG7-F1
#
_cell.length_a   1.000
_cell.length_b   1.000
_cell.length_c   1.000
_cell.angle_alpha   90.00
_cell.angle_beta   90.00
_cell.angle_gamma   90.00
#
_symmetry.space_group_name_H-M   'P 1'
#
loop_
_entity.id
_entity.type
_entity.pdbx_description
1 polymer ?
#
loop_
_entity_poly.entity_id
_entity_poly.type
_entity_poly.pdbx_seq_one_letter_code
_entity_poly.pdbx_strand_id
1 'polypeptide(L)' 'MTSSATGHDPVAIVFPGQGSQSPGMGRLVHEHSAEARLAFEEASDVTGIDVARVCFEGDADELAATRFT' A
#
# COMPACT_ATOMS: atom_id res chain seq x y z
N MET A 1 16.99 30.13 -29.96
CA MET A 1 17.51 29.29 -28.87
C MET A 1 16.81 29.69 -27.59
N THR A 2 15.72 29.02 -27.23
CA THR A 2 15.02 29.22 -25.95
C THR A 2 14.93 27.86 -25.27
N SER A 3 15.87 27.62 -24.35
CA SER A 3 15.92 26.43 -23.51
C SER A 3 14.81 26.53 -22.46
N SER A 4 13.78 25.69 -22.57
CA SER A 4 12.83 25.47 -21.48
C SER A 4 13.47 24.48 -20.51
N ALA A 5 14.13 24.98 -19.47
CA ALA A 5 14.58 24.14 -18.37
C ALA A 5 13.36 23.67 -17.57
N THR A 6 12.96 22.42 -17.75
CA THR A 6 12.00 21.76 -16.84
C THR A 6 12.72 21.36 -15.56
N GLY A 7 12.97 22.33 -14.68
CA GLY A 7 13.43 22.04 -13.32
C GLY A 7 12.25 21.60 -12.48
N HIS A 8 12.23 20.34 -12.03
CA HIS A 8 11.38 19.95 -10.90
C HIS A 8 12.18 20.13 -9.62
N ASP A 9 11.56 20.72 -8.60
CA ASP A 9 12.12 20.74 -7.26
C ASP A 9 12.41 19.29 -6.79
N PRO A 10 13.48 19.05 -6.03
CA PRO A 10 13.77 17.71 -5.52
C PRO A 10 12.60 17.17 -4.69
N VAL A 11 12.12 15.97 -5.04
CA VAL A 11 11.05 15.27 -4.31
C VAL A 11 11.67 14.16 -3.46
N ALA A 12 11.29 14.11 -2.19
CA ALA A 12 11.58 12.99 -1.30
C ALA A 12 10.29 12.20 -1.04
N ILE A 13 10.36 10.88 -1.17
CA ILE A 13 9.25 9.97 -0.87
C ILE A 13 9.59 9.25 0.45
N VAL A 14 8.70 9.36 1.42
CA VAL A 14 8.81 8.67 2.71
C VAL A 14 7.62 7.74 2.88
N PHE A 15 7.89 6.55 3.44
CA PHE A 15 6.87 5.54 3.67
C PHE A 15 6.66 5.41 5.19
N PRO A 16 5.42 5.51 5.69
CA PRO A 16 5.13 5.38 7.11
C PRO A 16 5.40 3.94 7.59
N GLY A 17 5.80 3.81 8.86
CA GLY A 17 5.99 2.52 9.51
C GLY A 17 4.73 1.97 10.18
N GLN A 18 4.91 0.89 10.94
CA GLN A 18 3.88 0.27 11.78
C GLN A 18 3.21 1.29 12.73
N GLY A 19 1.90 1.14 12.94
CA GLY A 19 1.03 2.06 13.69
C GLY A 19 0.22 3.02 12.82
N SER A 20 0.46 3.03 11.50
CA SER A 20 -0.30 3.87 10.55
C SER A 20 -1.41 3.11 9.81
N GLN A 21 -1.57 1.81 10.07
CA GLN A 21 -2.58 0.96 9.44
C GLN A 21 -3.99 1.26 9.97
N SER A 22 -4.99 1.07 9.11
CA SER A 22 -6.40 1.31 9.45
C SER A 22 -7.34 0.37 8.69
N PRO A 23 -8.50 0.01 9.26
CA PRO A 23 -9.49 -0.83 8.58
C PRO A 23 -9.91 -0.24 7.24
N GLY A 24 -9.87 -1.05 6.18
CA GLY A 24 -10.23 -0.64 4.83
C GLY A 24 -9.09 -0.01 4.01
N MET A 25 -7.86 0.05 4.55
CA MET A 25 -6.73 0.64 3.86
C MET A 25 -6.42 -0.07 2.53
N GLY A 26 -5.95 0.69 1.53
CA GLY A 26 -5.56 0.15 0.23
C GLY A 26 -6.71 -0.25 -0.71
N ARG A 27 -7.96 -0.37 -0.21
CA ARG A 27 -9.11 -0.85 -1.00
C ARG A 27 -9.35 -0.05 -2.28
N LEU A 28 -9.39 1.28 -2.17
CA LEU A 28 -9.62 2.15 -3.33
C LEU A 28 -8.53 1.99 -4.40
N VAL A 29 -7.27 1.86 -4.00
CA VAL A 29 -6.15 1.72 -4.95
C VAL A 29 -6.20 0.34 -5.60
N HIS A 30 -6.50 -0.71 -4.82
CA HIS A 30 -6.71 -2.06 -5.31
C HIS A 30 -7.83 -2.15 -6.36
N GLU A 31 -8.96 -1.48 -6.14
CA GLU A 31 -10.11 -1.48 -7.06
C GLU A 31 -9.83 -0.77 -8.39
N HIS A 32 -8.96 0.24 -8.40
CA HIS A 32 -8.77 1.13 -9.55
C HIS A 32 -7.41 0.98 -10.25
N SER A 33 -6.47 0.19 -9.72
CA SER A 33 -5.17 -0.09 -10.33
C SER A 33 -4.95 -1.60 -10.47
N ALA A 34 -4.68 -2.03 -11.70
CA ALA A 34 -4.36 -3.42 -11.99
C ALA A 34 -3.04 -3.82 -11.32
N GLU A 35 -2.07 -2.91 -11.29
CA GLU A 35 -0.76 -3.10 -10.66
C GLU A 35 -0.88 -3.26 -9.15
N ALA A 36 -1.74 -2.45 -8.51
CA ALA A 36 -2.01 -2.59 -7.09
C ALA A 36 -2.63 -3.95 -6.77
N ARG A 37 -3.64 -4.37 -7.55
CA ARG A 37 -4.24 -5.71 -7.38
C ARG A 37 -3.21 -6.83 -7.50
N LEU A 38 -2.35 -6.78 -8.51
CA LEU A 38 -1.26 -7.77 -8.68
C LEU A 38 -0.32 -7.80 -7.47
N ALA A 39 0.01 -6.64 -6.88
CA ALA A 39 0.86 -6.59 -5.69
C ALA A 39 0.21 -7.25 -4.47
N PHE A 40 -1.11 -7.08 -4.28
CA PHE A 40 -1.85 -7.79 -3.22
C PHE A 40 -1.90 -9.31 -3.46
N GLU A 41 -2.10 -9.74 -4.71
CA GLU A 41 -2.09 -11.15 -5.11
C GLU A 41 -0.71 -11.78 -4.84
N GLU A 42 0.37 -11.15 -5.31
CA GLU A 42 1.75 -11.62 -5.10
C GLU A 42 2.09 -11.72 -3.60
N ALA A 43 1.73 -10.70 -2.80
CA ALA A 43 1.95 -10.74 -1.37
C ALA A 43 1.17 -11.89 -0.70
N SER A 44 -0.05 -12.16 -1.17
CA SER A 44 -0.87 -13.24 -0.63
C SER A 44 -0.29 -14.62 -0.98
N ASP A 45 0.18 -14.81 -2.21
CA ASP A 45 0.79 -16.05 -2.66
C ASP A 45 2.09 -16.38 -1.89
N VAL A 46 2.93 -15.37 -1.66
CA VAL A 46 4.22 -15.53 -0.96
C VAL A 46 4.03 -15.83 0.52
N THR A 47 3.03 -15.19 1.16
CA THR A 47 2.83 -15.31 2.60
C THR A 47 1.85 -16.41 3.00
N GLY A 48 0.99 -16.85 2.08
CA GLY A 48 -0.15 -17.73 2.36
C GLY A 48 -1.26 -17.06 3.16
N ILE A 49 -1.25 -15.73 3.25
CA ILE A 49 -2.24 -14.91 3.97
C ILE A 49 -3.07 -14.19 2.93
N ASP A 50 -4.39 -14.10 3.13
CA ASP A 50 -5.22 -13.20 2.32
C ASP A 50 -4.98 -11.75 2.77
N VAL A 51 -3.98 -11.11 2.17
CA VAL A 51 -3.53 -9.75 2.54
C VAL A 51 -4.63 -8.73 2.26
N ALA A 52 -5.38 -8.90 1.16
CA ALA A 52 -6.51 -8.04 0.82
C ALA A 52 -7.58 -8.11 1.91
N ARG A 53 -8.00 -9.30 2.34
CA ARG A 53 -8.98 -9.46 3.42
C ARG A 53 -8.50 -8.80 4.71
N VAL A 54 -7.24 -9.04 5.12
CA VAL A 54 -6.69 -8.43 6.34
C VAL A 54 -6.74 -6.91 6.28
N CYS A 55 -6.28 -6.30 5.17
CA CYS A 55 -6.31 -4.85 5.01
C CYS A 55 -7.74 -4.27 4.90
N PHE A 56 -8.65 -4.98 4.23
CA PHE A 56 -9.94 -4.44 3.86
C PHE A 56 -11.00 -4.66 4.92
N GLU A 57 -10.95 -5.80 5.61
CA GLU A 57 -12.01 -6.28 6.50
C GLU A 57 -11.51 -6.49 7.93
N GLY A 58 -10.19 -6.58 8.13
CA GLY A 58 -9.60 -6.71 9.46
C GLY A 58 -9.95 -5.53 10.35
N ASP A 59 -10.21 -5.84 11.62
CA ASP A 59 -10.40 -4.81 12.64
C ASP A 59 -9.05 -4.20 13.08
N ALA A 60 -9.11 -3.21 13.96
CA ALA A 60 -7.92 -2.50 14.42
C ALA A 60 -6.93 -3.41 15.16
N ASP A 61 -7.42 -4.41 15.89
CA ASP A 61 -6.58 -5.31 16.69
C ASP A 61 -5.90 -6.36 15.80
N GLU A 62 -6.62 -6.91 14.80
CA GLU A 62 -6.04 -7.80 13.78
C GLU A 62 -4.94 -7.06 12.99
N LEU A 63 -5.20 -5.82 12.57
CA LEU A 63 -4.24 -5.00 11.85
C LEU A 63 -3.03 -4.57 12.71
N ALA A 64 -3.19 -4.44 14.02
CA ALA A 64 -2.10 -4.12 14.94
C ALA A 64 -1.20 -5.32 15.28
N ALA A 65 -1.62 -6.54 14.92
CA ALA A 65 -0.85 -7.73 15.22
C ALA A 65 0.45 -7.78 14.40
N THR A 66 1.59 -7.82 15.10
CA THR A 66 2.94 -7.77 14.50
C THR A 66 3.26 -8.90 13.52
N ARG A 67 2.42 -9.95 13.47
CA ARG A 67 2.55 -11.03 12.47
C ARG A 67 2.06 -10.63 11.07
N PHE A 68 1.30 -9.55 10.95
CA PHE A 68 0.72 -9.05 9.70
C PHE A 68 1.34 -7.74 9.22
N THR A 69 2.29 -7.17 9.98
CA THR A 69 2.90 -5.86 9.74
C THR A 69 4.41 -5.95 9.60
#